data_AF-A0A5D2Z846-F1
#
_entry.id   AF-A0A5D2Z846-F1
#
_cell.length_a   1.000
_cell.length_b   1.000
_cell.length_c   1.000
_cell.angle_alpha   90.00
_cell.angle_beta   90.00
_cell.angle_gamma   90.00
#
_symmetry.space_group_name_H-M   'P 1'
#
loop_
_entity.id
_entity.type
_entity.pdbx_description
1 polymer ?
#
loop_
_entity_poly.entity_id
_entity_poly.type
_entity_poly.pdbx_seq_one_letter_code
_entity_poly.pdbx_strand_id
1 'polypeptide(L)'
;MGTKRKTLFFAFFLLLSSAHFFYLPGVAPRDFQRGDPLYVKVNKLSSTKTQLPYDYYFLNYCKPPKIVNNAENLGEVLRGDRIENSVYTALWIEVKNL
;
A
#
# COMPACT_ATOMS: atom_id res chain seq x y z
N MET A 1 16.57 41.05 -30.34
CA MET A 1 15.77 40.48 -29.21
C MET A 1 15.37 39.00 -29.37
N GLY A 2 15.58 38.34 -30.52
CA GLY A 2 15.12 36.94 -30.73
C GLY A 2 16.03 35.83 -30.18
N THR A 3 17.34 36.05 -30.07
CA THR A 3 18.33 35.01 -29.73
C THR A 3 18.32 34.63 -28.26
N LYS A 4 18.27 35.63 -27.35
CA LYS A 4 18.21 35.37 -25.89
C LYS A 4 16.97 34.58 -25.48
N ARG A 5 15.83 34.82 -26.14
CA ARG A 5 14.59 34.07 -25.93
C ARG A 5 14.75 32.61 -26.34
N LYS A 6 15.37 32.33 -27.50
CA LYS A 6 15.62 30.96 -27.95
C LYS A 6 16.56 30.19 -27.02
N THR A 7 17.62 30.83 -26.53
CA THR A 7 18.55 30.24 -25.54
C THR A 7 17.84 29.91 -24.22
N LEU A 8 16.97 30.80 -23.75
CA LEU A 8 16.15 30.58 -22.54
C LEU A 8 15.20 29.39 -22.69
N PHE A 9 14.52 29.27 -23.83
CA PHE A 9 13.65 28.12 -24.11
C PHE A 9 14.42 26.80 -24.16
N PHE A 10 15.61 26.81 -24.75
CA PHE A 10 16.46 25.61 -24.84
C PHE A 10 16.97 25.18 -23.46
N ALA A 11 17.41 26.13 -22.63
CA ALA A 11 17.82 25.87 -21.25
C ALA A 11 16.67 25.32 -20.39
N PHE A 12 15.44 25.84 -20.58
CA PHE A 12 14.26 25.32 -19.91
C PHE A 12 13.96 23.86 -20.31
N PHE A 13 14.05 23.52 -21.60
CA PHE A 13 13.86 22.15 -22.07
C PHE A 13 14.93 21.17 -21.52
N LEU A 14 16.18 21.63 -21.39
CA LEU A 14 17.26 20.86 -20.76
C LEU A 14 16.98 20.57 -19.27
N LEU A 15 16.41 21.53 -18.54
CA LEU A 15 15.99 21.35 -17.14
C LEU A 15 14.82 20.38 -16.99
N LEU A 16 13.88 20.35 -17.95
CA LEU A 16 12.79 19.38 -17.95
C LEU A 16 13.29 17.95 -18.24
N SER A 17 14.36 17.80 -19.00
CA SER A 17 14.96 16.49 -19.32
C SER A 17 15.60 15.80 -18.11
N SER A 18 15.90 16.53 -17.02
CA SER A 18 16.42 15.95 -15.77
C SER A 18 15.33 15.66 -14.74
N ALA A 19 14.05 15.72 -15.11
CA ALA A 19 12.97 15.34 -14.23
C ALA A 19 12.91 13.80 -14.07
N HIS A 20 12.94 13.33 -12.84
CA HIS A 20 12.73 11.92 -12.50
C HIS A 20 11.31 11.73 -11.96
N PHE A 21 10.62 10.73 -12.49
CA PHE A 21 9.31 10.31 -12.00
C PHE A 21 9.44 8.90 -11.46
N PHE A 22 8.84 8.66 -10.30
CA PHE A 22 8.74 7.33 -9.73
C PHE A 22 7.34 7.10 -9.20
N TYR A 23 6.89 5.85 -9.27
CA TYR A 23 5.67 5.43 -8.58
C TYR A 23 5.98 5.21 -7.11
N LEU A 24 5.08 5.64 -6.24
CA LEU A 24 5.20 5.35 -4.82
C LEU A 24 5.17 3.82 -4.62
N PRO A 25 6.10 3.25 -3.84
CA PRO A 25 6.01 1.83 -3.50
C PRO A 25 4.71 1.57 -2.72
N GLY A 26 4.02 0.47 -3.08
CA GLY A 26 2.82 0.02 -2.36
C GLY A 26 1.49 0.64 -2.76
N VAL A 27 1.46 1.58 -3.71
CA VAL A 27 0.19 2.21 -4.16
C VAL A 27 -0.32 1.67 -5.49
N ALA A 28 0.55 1.02 -6.27
CA ALA A 28 0.16 0.40 -7.53
C ALA A 28 -0.79 -0.78 -7.25
N PRO A 29 -1.93 -0.89 -7.97
CA PRO A 29 -2.81 -2.04 -7.86
C PRO A 29 -2.05 -3.34 -8.12
N ARG A 30 -2.40 -4.39 -7.37
CA ARG A 30 -1.99 -5.76 -7.71
C ARG A 30 -3.12 -6.44 -8.44
N ASP A 31 -2.81 -6.96 -9.62
CA ASP A 31 -3.72 -7.82 -10.37
C ASP A 31 -3.64 -9.25 -9.85
N PHE A 32 -4.81 -9.89 -9.68
CA PHE A 32 -4.94 -11.29 -9.27
C PHE A 32 -5.67 -12.06 -10.36
N GLN A 33 -5.21 -13.28 -10.62
CA GLN A 33 -5.88 -14.23 -11.48
C GLN A 33 -6.84 -15.10 -10.68
N ARG A 34 -7.84 -15.69 -11.35
CA ARG A 34 -8.75 -16.63 -10.70
C ARG A 34 -7.94 -17.80 -10.12
N GLY A 35 -8.17 -18.08 -8.84
CA GLY A 35 -7.47 -19.14 -8.12
C GLY A 35 -6.18 -18.70 -7.43
N ASP A 36 -5.76 -17.43 -7.57
CA ASP A 36 -4.61 -16.92 -6.84
C ASP A 36 -4.86 -16.89 -5.33
N PRO A 37 -3.87 -17.24 -4.50
CA PRO A 37 -4.01 -17.16 -3.06
C PRO A 37 -4.04 -15.71 -2.59
N LEU A 38 -5.06 -15.38 -1.81
CA LEU A 38 -5.23 -14.10 -1.14
C LEU A 38 -4.94 -14.27 0.35
N TYR A 39 -3.78 -13.77 0.77
CA TYR A 39 -3.39 -13.75 2.17
C TYR A 39 -4.11 -12.62 2.90
N VAL A 40 -4.96 -12.96 3.87
CA VAL A 40 -5.68 -11.96 4.65
C VAL A 40 -4.72 -11.37 5.69
N LYS A 41 -4.71 -10.05 5.78
CA LYS A 41 -3.91 -9.29 6.74
C LYS A 41 -4.81 -8.59 7.75
N VAL A 42 -4.22 -8.25 8.89
CA VAL A 42 -4.93 -7.70 10.04
C VAL A 42 -4.20 -6.47 10.55
N ASN A 43 -4.92 -5.53 11.19
CA ASN A 43 -4.33 -4.28 11.70
C ASN A 43 -4.56 -4.13 13.21
N LYS A 44 -5.80 -3.80 13.60
CA LYS A 44 -6.16 -3.54 15.01
C LYS A 44 -7.59 -3.94 15.31
N LEU A 45 -7.86 -4.22 16.58
CA LEU A 45 -9.22 -4.38 17.10
C LEU A 45 -9.79 -3.00 17.41
N SER A 46 -10.92 -2.67 16.76
CA SER A 46 -11.69 -1.47 17.05
C SER A 46 -13.06 -1.85 17.63
N SER A 47 -13.63 -0.95 18.44
CA SER A 47 -14.95 -1.11 19.03
C SER A 47 -15.76 0.16 18.82
N THR A 48 -17.08 0.02 18.68
CA THR A 48 -18.00 1.17 18.63
C THR A 48 -18.19 1.83 19.99
N LYS A 49 -17.79 1.17 21.09
CA LYS A 49 -17.98 1.66 22.46
C LYS A 49 -16.78 2.42 22.99
N THR A 50 -15.57 2.08 22.55
CA THR A 50 -14.32 2.62 23.09
C THR A 50 -13.50 3.25 21.98
N GLN A 51 -12.91 4.42 22.25
CA GLN A 51 -12.14 5.16 21.23
C GLN A 51 -10.74 4.59 20.98
N LEU A 52 -10.20 3.81 21.93
CA LEU A 52 -8.84 3.27 21.83
C LEU A 52 -8.84 1.89 21.15
N PRO A 53 -8.12 1.72 20.04
CA PRO A 53 -7.92 0.42 19.42
C PRO A 53 -6.89 -0.41 20.20
N TYR A 54 -7.05 -1.73 20.14
CA TYR A 54 -6.09 -2.69 20.70
C TYR A 54 -5.33 -3.41 19.58
N ASP A 55 -4.15 -3.94 19.89
CA ASP A 55 -3.38 -4.81 18.99
C ASP A 55 -4.26 -5.98 18.51
N TYR A 56 -4.12 -6.36 17.23
CA TYR A 56 -5.00 -7.37 16.64
C TYR A 56 -4.96 -8.71 17.36
N TYR A 57 -3.88 -9.06 18.06
CA TYR A 57 -3.71 -10.31 18.83
C TYR A 57 -3.81 -10.15 20.36
N PHE A 58 -4.46 -9.08 20.82
CA PHE A 58 -4.65 -8.79 22.25
C PHE A 58 -5.52 -9.83 22.98
N LEU A 59 -6.56 -10.36 22.34
CA LEU A 59 -7.43 -11.39 22.93
C LEU A 59 -6.93 -12.80 22.58
N ASN A 60 -7.49 -13.80 23.26
CA ASN A 60 -7.11 -15.20 23.14
C ASN A 60 -7.86 -15.91 21.99
N TYR A 61 -7.51 -15.62 20.75
CA TYR A 61 -7.90 -16.39 19.55
C TYR A 61 -6.69 -16.98 18.83
N CYS A 62 -6.96 -17.73 17.75
CA CYS A 62 -5.94 -18.38 16.93
C CYS A 62 -4.89 -17.37 16.42
N LYS A 63 -3.62 -17.73 16.56
CA LYS A 63 -2.47 -16.95 16.10
C LYS A 63 -1.64 -17.78 15.12
N PRO A 64 -1.03 -17.16 14.10
CA PRO A 64 -0.08 -17.86 13.25
C PRO A 64 1.17 -18.26 14.06
N PRO A 65 1.95 -19.27 13.60
CA PRO A 65 3.16 -19.71 14.30
C PRO A 65 4.20 -18.59 14.48
N LYS A 66 4.22 -17.66 13.52
CA LYS A 66 5.06 -16.47 13.54
C LYS A 66 4.23 -15.27 13.07
N ILE A 67 4.24 -14.21 13.86
CA ILE A 67 3.64 -12.93 13.52
C ILE A 67 4.71 -12.08 12.82
N VAL A 68 4.39 -11.58 11.64
CA VAL A 68 5.27 -10.78 10.78
C VAL A 68 4.53 -9.50 10.40
N ASN A 69 5.20 -8.37 10.57
CA ASN A 69 4.69 -7.07 10.14
C ASN A 69 4.96 -6.88 8.64
N ASN A 70 3.90 -6.62 7.87
CA ASN A 70 3.91 -6.45 6.42
C ASN A 70 3.12 -5.20 6.01
N ALA A 71 3.63 -4.01 6.35
CA ALA A 71 3.16 -2.75 5.77
C ALA A 71 3.43 -2.74 4.25
N GLU A 72 2.42 -2.40 3.45
CA GLU A 72 2.52 -2.43 1.98
C GLU A 72 2.90 -1.07 1.41
N ASN A 73 2.42 0.03 2.01
CA ASN A 73 2.63 1.37 1.48
C ASN A 73 3.14 2.40 2.50
N LEU A 74 3.70 3.49 1.98
CA LEU A 74 4.26 4.57 2.80
C LEU A 74 3.24 5.22 3.75
N GLY A 75 1.97 5.31 3.34
CA GLY A 75 0.91 5.89 4.17
C GLY A 75 0.62 5.09 5.43
N GLU A 76 0.63 3.75 5.33
CA GLU A 76 0.48 2.84 6.49
C GLU A 76 1.64 3.01 7.48
N VAL A 77 2.87 3.12 6.96
CA VAL A 77 4.06 3.35 7.79
C VAL A 77 3.97 4.69 8.52
N LEU A 78 3.61 5.76 7.81
CA LEU A 78 3.49 7.10 8.41
C LEU A 78 2.36 7.21 9.43
N ARG A 79 1.28 6.44 9.27
CA ARG A 79 0.18 6.35 10.24
C ARG A 79 0.52 5.45 11.43
N GLY A 80 1.64 4.72 11.37
CA GLY A 80 2.02 3.74 12.38
C GLY A 80 1.09 2.52 12.40
N ASP A 81 0.47 2.17 11.27
CA ASP A 81 -0.35 0.97 11.17
C ASP A 81 0.52 -0.28 11.34
N ARG A 82 0.05 -1.21 12.18
CA ARG A 82 0.72 -2.50 12.43
C ARG A 82 0.01 -3.58 11.65
N ILE A 83 0.29 -3.63 10.36
CA ILE A 83 -0.29 -4.65 9.48
C ILE A 83 0.45 -5.98 9.71
N GLU A 84 -0.26 -7.00 10.15
CA GLU A 84 0.27 -8.31 10.49
C GLU A 84 -0.39 -9.42 9.65
N ASN A 85 0.28 -10.58 9.51
CA ASN A 85 -0.30 -11.75 8.86
C ASN A 85 -1.41 -12.37 9.71
N SER A 86 -2.46 -12.88 9.07
CA SER A 86 -3.51 -13.66 9.72
C SER A 86 -3.35 -15.16 9.49
N VAL A 87 -4.22 -15.97 10.11
CA VAL A 87 -4.33 -17.41 9.86
C VAL A 87 -5.19 -17.74 8.63
N TYR A 88 -5.82 -16.73 8.01
CA TYR A 88 -6.78 -16.93 6.93
C TYR A 88 -6.12 -16.72 5.58
N THR A 89 -6.40 -17.65 4.67
CA THR A 89 -6.05 -17.54 3.25
C THR A 89 -7.32 -17.85 2.44
N ALA A 90 -7.63 -16.98 1.49
CA ALA A 90 -8.72 -17.17 0.55
C ALA A 90 -8.16 -17.41 -0.86
N LEU A 91 -9.03 -17.82 -1.78
CA LEU A 91 -8.70 -17.87 -3.21
C LEU A 91 -9.41 -16.73 -3.91
N TRP A 92 -8.71 -16.06 -4.83
CA TRP A 92 -9.27 -15.01 -5.63
C TRP A 92 -10.34 -15.56 -6.58
N ILE A 93 -11.56 -15.05 -6.44
CA ILE A 93 -12.66 -15.33 -7.35
C ILE A 93 -12.92 -14.08 -8.19
N GLU A 94 -12.74 -14.21 -9.50
CA GLU A 94 -13.16 -13.18 -10.43
C GLU A 94 -14.68 -13.08 -10.40
N VAL A 95 -15.20 -11.97 -9.86
CA VAL A 95 -16.61 -11.62 -9.93
C VAL A 95 -16.94 -11.37 -11.39
N LYS A 96 -17.46 -12.38 -12.07
CA LYS A 96 -18.14 -12.16 -13.35
C LYS A 96 -19.34 -11.27 -13.04
N ASN A 97 -19.39 -10.08 -13.65
CA ASN A 97 -20.48 -9.12 -13.49
C ASN A 97 -21.83 -9.86 -13.46
N LEU A 98 -22.61 -9.61 -12.40
CA LEU A 98 -24.06 -9.85 -12.40
C LEU A 98 -24.71 -8.98 -13.48
#